data_AF-A0A2E1IWZ2-F1
#
_entry.id   AF-A0A2E1IWZ2-F1
#
_cell.length_a   1.000
_cell.length_b   1.000
_cell.length_c   1.000
_cell.angle_alpha   90.00
_cell.angle_beta   90.00
_cell.angle_gamma   90.00
#
_symmetry.space_group_name_H-M   'P 1'
#
loop_
_entity.id
_entity.type
_entity.pdbx_description
1 polymer ?
#
loop_
_entity_poly.entity_id
_entity_poly.type
_entity_poly.pdbx_seq_one_letter_code
_entity_poly.pdbx_strand_id
1 'polypeptide(L)' 'LNSENNATAMLVFDRSKYDVRFRSGSFFDELGDKLILDDIKLEVALEFN' A
#
# COMPACT_ATOMS: atom_id res chain seq x y z
N LEU A 1 -0.16 -7.53 34.38
CA LEU A 1 0.33 -7.08 33.06
C LEU A 1 -0.91 -6.98 32.19
N ASN A 2 -1.38 -5.76 31.89
CA ASN A 2 -2.42 -5.60 30.88
C ASN A 2 -1.77 -5.95 29.54
N SER A 3 -2.13 -7.09 28.98
CA SER A 3 -1.65 -7.47 27.66
C SER A 3 -2.32 -6.54 26.67
N GLU A 4 -1.54 -5.66 26.03
CA GLU A 4 -2.05 -4.92 24.88
C GLU A 4 -2.33 -5.93 23.78
N ASN A 5 -3.61 -6.25 23.59
CA ASN A 5 -4.11 -7.09 22.51
C ASN A 5 -4.20 -6.27 21.22
N ASN A 6 -3.15 -5.52 20.91
CA ASN A 6 -3.05 -4.75 19.70
C ASN A 6 -1.73 -5.05 18.97
N ALA A 7 -1.70 -4.80 17.68
CA ALA A 7 -0.47 -4.80 16.91
C ALA A 7 -0.52 -3.68 15.87
N THR A 8 0.60 -2.98 15.70
CA THR A 8 0.76 -1.99 14.63
C THR A 8 1.83 -2.44 13.65
N ALA A 9 1.62 -2.12 12.36
CA ALA A 9 2.59 -2.42 11.32
C ALA A 9 2.59 -1.31 10.26
N MET A 10 3.77 -1.04 9.71
CA MET A 10 3.95 -0.23 8.52
C MET A 10 4.44 -1.13 7.40
N LEU A 11 3.72 -1.16 6.29
CA LEU A 11 4.08 -1.96 5.12
C LEU A 11 4.22 -1.05 3.91
N VAL A 12 5.24 -1.31 3.10
CA VAL A 12 5.39 -0.70 1.78
C VAL A 12 5.42 -1.82 0.77
N PHE A 13 4.55 -1.76 -0.23
CA PHE A 13 4.54 -2.74 -1.31
C PHE A 13 4.28 -2.08 -2.66
N ASP A 14 4.80 -2.72 -3.70
CA ASP A 14 4.61 -2.34 -5.09
C ASP A 14 3.31 -2.95 -5.61
N ARG A 15 2.31 -2.11 -5.89
CA ARG A 15 0.99 -2.52 -6.38
C ARG A 15 1.01 -3.11 -7.79
N SER A 16 2.04 -2.80 -8.60
CA SER A 16 2.14 -3.29 -9.97
C SER A 16 2.37 -4.80 -10.02
N LYS A 17 3.04 -5.35 -9.01
CA LYS A 17 3.25 -6.80 -8.82
C LYS A 17 1.94 -7.58 -8.62
N TYR A 18 0.86 -6.90 -8.28
CA TYR A 18 -0.47 -7.46 -8.08
C TYR A 18 -1.47 -7.02 -9.16
N ASP A 19 -0.97 -6.60 -10.33
CA ASP A 19 -1.75 -6.22 -11.51
C ASP A 19 -2.71 -5.03 -11.28
N VAL A 20 -2.43 -4.18 -10.30
CA VAL A 20 -3.20 -2.95 -10.07
C VAL A 20 -2.73 -1.89 -11.07
N ARG A 21 -3.42 -1.77 -12.21
CA ARG A 21 -2.95 -0.97 -13.36
C ARG A 21 -3.33 0.50 -13.35
N PHE A 22 -4.39 0.89 -12.63
CA PHE A 22 -4.96 2.24 -12.77
C PHE A 22 -3.89 3.32 -12.56
N ARG A 23 -3.68 4.15 -13.59
CA ARG A 23 -2.71 5.26 -13.60
C ARG A 23 -1.30 4.86 -13.12
N SER A 24 -0.88 3.62 -13.38
CA SER A 24 0.45 3.12 -13.03
C SER A 24 1.43 3.35 -14.16
N GLY A 25 2.58 3.96 -13.84
CA GLY A 25 3.68 4.12 -14.80
C GLY A 25 4.31 2.80 -15.24
N SER A 26 4.17 1.72 -14.45
CA SER A 26 4.66 0.39 -14.84
C SER A 26 3.84 -0.28 -15.97
N PHE A 27 2.62 0.20 -16.22
CA PHE A 27 1.75 -0.35 -17.28
C PHE A 27 1.49 0.61 -18.44
N PHE A 28 1.68 1.91 -18.24
CA PHE A 28 1.37 2.94 -19.24
C PHE A 28 2.42 4.03 -19.23
N ASP A 29 3.01 4.27 -20.39
CA ASP A 29 3.81 5.45 -20.67
C ASP A 29 2.86 6.61 -21.05
N GLU A 30 3.12 7.86 -20.65
CA GLU A 30 2.31 9.07 -20.92
C GLU A 30 1.15 9.41 -19.97
N LEU A 31 1.29 9.13 -18.67
CA LEU A 31 0.28 9.53 -17.68
C LEU A 31 0.33 11.01 -17.27
N GLY A 32 1.46 11.69 -17.48
CA GLY A 32 1.64 13.10 -17.11
C GLY A 32 1.27 13.37 -15.65
N ASP A 33 0.41 14.36 -15.43
CA ASP A 33 -0.11 14.76 -14.11
C ASP A 33 -1.05 13.73 -13.47
N LYS A 34 -1.52 12.73 -14.23
CA LYS A 34 -2.40 11.67 -13.74
C LYS A 34 -1.64 10.50 -13.13
N LEU A 35 -0.30 10.49 -13.14
CA LEU A 35 0.50 9.39 -12.60
C LEU A 35 0.19 9.12 -11.12
N ILE A 36 0.01 7.85 -10.77
CA ILE A 36 -0.02 7.35 -9.40
C ILE A 36 1.17 6.40 -9.23
N LEU A 37 2.03 6.66 -8.26
CA LEU A 37 3.20 5.81 -7.96
C LEU A 37 2.76 4.39 -7.59
N ASP A 38 3.64 3.42 -7.86
CA ASP A 38 3.34 2.02 -7.58
C ASP A 38 3.59 1.62 -6.13
N ASP A 39 4.44 2.36 -5.42
CA ASP A 39 4.68 2.17 -3.99
C ASP A 39 3.50 2.66 -3.16
N ILE A 40 2.82 1.71 -2.52
CA ILE A 40 1.75 1.98 -1.55
C ILE A 40 2.31 1.81 -0.15
N LYS A 41 2.10 2.83 0.69
CA LYS A 41 2.38 2.79 2.13
C LYS A 41 1.09 2.50 2.87
N LEU A 42 1.09 1.46 3.69
CA LEU A 42 -0.04 1.05 4.51
C LEU A 42 0.36 1.08 5.98
N GLU A 43 -0.43 1.78 6.77
CA GLU A 43 -0.36 1.76 8.23
C GLU A 43 -1.52 0.90 8.74
N VAL A 44 -1.20 -0.12 9.52
CA VAL A 44 -2.17 -1.10 10.03
C VAL A 44 -2.18 -1.04 11.55
N ALA A 45 -3.37 -0.97 12.12
CA ALA A 45 -3.62 -1.21 13.53
C ALA A 45 -4.59 -2.40 13.64
N LEU A 46 -4.17 -3.45 14.34
CA LEU A 46 -4.93 -4.66 14.60
C LEU A 46 -5.33 -4.68 16.07
N GLU A 47 -6.57 -5.08 16.33
CA GLU A 47 -7.10 -5.32 17.67
C GLU A 47 -7.53 -6.79 17.77
N PHE A 48 -7.08 -7.48 18.81
CA PHE A 48 -7.34 -8.90 19.04
C PHE A 48 -8.39 -9.08 20.14
N ASN A 49 -9.48 -9.78 19.81
CA ASN A 49 -10.55 -10.12 20.74
C ASN A 49 -10.20 -11.36 21.59
#